data_AF-A0A944KUU5-F1
#
_entry.id   AF-A0A944KUU5-F1
#
_cell.length_a   1.000
_cell.length_b   1.000
_cell.length_c   1.000
_cell.angle_alpha   90.00
_cell.angle_beta   90.00
_cell.angle_gamma   90.00
#
_symmetry.space_group_name_H-M   'P 1'
#
loop_
_entity.id
_entity.type
_entity.pdbx_description
1 polymer ?
#
loop_
_entity_poly.entity_id
_entity_poly.type
_entity_poly.pdbx_seq_one_letter_code
_entity_poly.pdbx_strand_id
1 'polypeptide(L)'
;MVEWTGKPAYQQVADGLRRRIAAGEFAETGKLPSLAQLQETYGATATVARDAIRQLKADGLAVSHQGKGAFLTPDSADVAKLADPEGVVAELKDEVAKLRSEVRELQHRVAELEAN
;
A
#
# COMPACT_ATOMS: atom_id res chain seq x y z
N MET A 1 4.26 -22.17 5.02
CA MET A 1 4.13 -22.45 6.46
C MET A 1 5.27 -21.73 7.15
N VAL A 2 5.00 -20.90 8.16
CA VAL A 2 6.06 -20.09 8.79
C VAL A 2 7.02 -21.01 9.53
N GLU A 3 8.30 -20.96 9.20
CA GLU A 3 9.34 -21.64 9.95
C GLU A 3 9.55 -20.87 11.26
N TRP A 4 9.19 -21.49 12.39
CA TRP A 4 9.27 -20.87 13.71
C TRP A 4 10.72 -20.76 14.18
N THR A 5 11.48 -19.84 13.60
CA THR A 5 12.93 -19.70 13.82
C THR A 5 13.25 -18.93 15.10
N GLY A 6 12.81 -19.38 16.29
CA GLY A 6 13.21 -18.79 17.60
C GLY A 6 12.88 -17.30 17.86
N LYS A 7 12.44 -16.55 16.84
CA LYS A 7 11.95 -15.18 16.91
C LYS A 7 10.52 -15.17 17.46
N PRO A 8 10.11 -14.11 18.16
CA PRO A 8 8.74 -13.98 18.65
C PRO A 8 7.71 -14.21 17.54
N ALA A 9 6.69 -15.02 17.84
CA ALA A 9 5.64 -15.40 16.89
C ALA A 9 5.01 -14.20 16.15
N TYR A 10 4.81 -13.08 16.86
CA TYR A 10 4.22 -11.87 16.29
C TYR A 10 5.12 -11.19 15.26
N GLN A 11 6.45 -11.26 15.45
CA GLN A 11 7.41 -10.68 14.51
C GLN A 11 7.42 -11.46 13.20
N GLN A 12 7.31 -12.79 13.25
CA GLN A 12 7.28 -13.59 12.04
C GLN A 12 6.01 -13.32 11.20
N VAL A 13 4.87 -13.14 11.88
CA VAL A 13 3.61 -12.72 11.21
C VAL A 13 3.74 -11.31 10.65
N ALA A 14 4.33 -10.37 11.40
CA ALA A 14 4.58 -9.00 10.93
C ALA A 14 5.52 -8.97 9.72
N ASP A 15 6.60 -9.75 9.72
CA ASP A 15 7.55 -9.86 8.61
C ASP A 15 6.90 -10.51 7.37
N GLY A 16 6.02 -11.50 7.58
CA GLY A 16 5.18 -12.06 6.52
C GLY A 16 4.28 -11.01 5.89
N LEU A 17 3.57 -10.24 6.72
CA LEU A 17 2.73 -9.12 6.29
C LEU A 17 3.54 -8.05 5.55
N ARG A 18 4.70 -7.62 6.08
CA ARG A 18 5.57 -6.63 5.42
C ARG A 18 5.95 -7.06 4.02
N ARG A 19 6.31 -8.33 3.82
CA ARG A 19 6.63 -8.87 2.48
C ARG A 19 5.44 -8.82 1.53
N ARG A 20 4.25 -9.17 2.00
CA ARG A 20 3.01 -9.13 1.21
C ARG A 20 2.59 -7.70 0.86
N ILE A 21 2.76 -6.77 1.80
CA ILE A 21 2.57 -5.34 1.58
C ILE A 21 3.55 -4.83 0.54
N ALA A 22 4.84 -5.17 0.69
CA ALA A 22 5.87 -4.84 -0.29
C ALA A 22 5.69 -5.55 -1.63
N ALA A 23 4.88 -6.61 -1.71
CA ALA A 23 4.53 -7.25 -2.97
C ALA A 23 3.28 -6.63 -3.64
N GLY A 24 2.72 -5.56 -3.08
CA GLY A 24 1.55 -4.88 -3.63
C GLY A 24 0.22 -5.60 -3.40
N GLU A 25 0.20 -6.71 -2.65
CA GLU A 25 -0.96 -7.60 -2.55
C GLU A 25 -2.19 -6.95 -1.89
N PHE A 26 -1.98 -5.85 -1.14
CA PHE A 26 -3.03 -5.08 -0.49
C PHE A 26 -3.14 -3.64 -1.02
N ALA A 27 -2.41 -3.28 -2.08
CA ALA A 27 -2.36 -1.91 -2.59
C ALA A 27 -3.71 -1.46 -3.21
N GLU A 28 -4.42 -2.35 -3.90
CA GLU A 28 -5.71 -2.03 -4.54
C GLU A 28 -6.85 -1.76 -3.53
N THR A 29 -6.93 -2.57 -2.48
CA THR A 29 -8.00 -2.42 -1.47
C THR A 29 -7.59 -1.57 -0.28
N GLY A 30 -6.29 -1.39 -0.07
CA GLY A 30 -5.70 -0.79 1.13
C GLY A 30 -6.02 -1.55 2.42
N LYS A 31 -6.73 -2.68 2.37
CA LYS A 31 -7.30 -3.36 3.54
C LYS A 31 -6.44 -4.53 3.95
N LEU A 32 -5.98 -4.51 5.19
CA LEU A 32 -5.23 -5.61 5.77
C LEU A 32 -6.17 -6.77 6.14
N PRO A 33 -5.67 -8.01 6.06
CA PRO A 33 -6.42 -9.18 6.49
C PRO A 33 -6.83 -9.06 7.97
N SER A 34 -8.03 -9.54 8.27
CA SER A 34 -8.56 -9.58 9.63
C SER A 34 -7.72 -10.49 10.53
N LEU A 35 -7.86 -10.32 11.86
CA LEU A 35 -7.19 -11.19 12.82
C LEU A 35 -7.51 -12.67 12.56
N ALA A 36 -8.76 -13.01 12.27
CA ALA A 36 -9.16 -14.39 11.95
C ALA A 36 -8.44 -14.94 10.71
N GLN A 37 -8.36 -14.14 9.63
CA GLN A 37 -7.63 -14.54 8.43
C GLN A 37 -6.12 -14.69 8.68
N LEU A 38 -5.54 -13.85 9.53
CA LEU A 38 -4.14 -13.98 9.94
C LEU A 38 -3.88 -15.25 10.75
N GLN A 39 -4.81 -15.62 11.63
CA GLN A 39 -4.74 -16.87 12.38
C GLN A 39 -4.78 -18.07 11.44
N GLU A 40 -5.67 -18.07 10.45
CA GLU A 40 -5.81 -19.15 9.47
C GLU A 40 -4.60 -19.25 8.54
N THR A 41 -4.12 -18.12 8.03
CA THR A 41 -3.00 -18.06 7.07
C THR A 41 -1.67 -18.48 7.71
N TYR A 42 -1.42 -18.01 8.93
CA TYR A 42 -0.12 -18.17 9.60
C TYR A 42 -0.12 -19.20 10.73
N GLY A 43 -1.26 -19.83 11.04
CA GLY A 43 -1.40 -20.72 12.20
C GLY A 43 -1.16 -20.00 13.54
N ALA A 44 -1.36 -18.69 13.58
CA ALA A 44 -1.07 -17.85 14.74
C ALA A 44 -2.27 -17.78 15.71
N THR A 45 -2.00 -17.43 16.97
CA THR A 45 -3.08 -17.11 17.93
C THR A 45 -3.62 -15.70 17.69
N ALA A 46 -4.84 -15.41 18.17
CA ALA A 46 -5.43 -14.08 18.05
C ALA A 46 -4.57 -12.98 18.69
N THR A 47 -3.87 -13.31 19.79
CA THR A 47 -2.92 -12.40 20.45
C THR A 47 -1.71 -12.12 19.56
N VAL A 48 -1.12 -13.15 18.96
CA VAL A 48 0.00 -13.01 18.02
C VAL A 48 -0.38 -12.18 16.79
N ALA A 49 -1.55 -12.44 16.20
CA ALA A 49 -2.06 -11.67 15.08
C ALA A 49 -2.29 -10.19 15.46
N ARG A 50 -2.83 -9.95 16.66
CA ARG A 50 -3.06 -8.59 17.18
C ARG A 50 -1.75 -7.85 17.41
N ASP A 51 -0.76 -8.51 17.99
CA ASP A 51 0.57 -7.93 18.24
C ASP A 51 1.32 -7.66 16.93
N ALA A 52 1.17 -8.52 15.93
CA ALA A 52 1.73 -8.29 14.59
C ALA A 52 1.13 -7.03 13.95
N ILE A 53 -0.19 -6.88 13.97
CA ILE A 53 -0.88 -5.66 13.49
C ILE A 53 -0.47 -4.43 14.30
N ARG A 54 -0.29 -4.57 15.62
CA ARG A 54 0.20 -3.47 16.46
C ARG A 54 1.62 -3.05 16.08
N GLN A 55 2.48 -4.00 15.74
CA GLN A 55 3.83 -3.71 15.24
C GLN A 55 3.77 -2.95 13.91
N LEU A 56 2.98 -3.43 12.95
CA LEU A 56 2.78 -2.74 11.66
C LEU A 56 2.26 -1.30 11.83
N LYS A 57 1.42 -1.05 12.83
CA LYS A 57 1.00 0.33 13.19
C LYS A 57 2.14 1.14 13.79
N ALA A 58 2.95 0.54 14.66
CA ALA A 58 4.10 1.22 15.26
C ALA A 58 5.16 1.58 14.20
N ASP A 59 5.29 0.76 13.16
CA ASP A 59 6.15 1.04 12.02
C ASP A 59 5.54 2.04 11.02
N GLY A 60 4.33 2.53 11.27
CA GLY A 60 3.64 3.47 10.38
C GLY A 60 3.12 2.85 9.09
N LEU A 61 3.09 1.51 8.96
CA LEU A 61 2.63 0.79 7.78
C LEU A 61 1.13 0.50 7.80
N ALA A 62 0.49 0.60 8.96
CA ALA A 62 -0.92 0.29 9.13
C ALA A 62 -1.62 1.31 10.03
N VAL A 63 -2.92 1.50 9.80
CA VAL A 63 -3.84 2.29 10.62
C VAL A 63 -5.10 1.47 10.90
N SER A 64 -5.63 1.56 12.12
CA SER A 64 -6.92 0.93 12.44
C SER A 64 -8.06 1.90 12.28
N HIS A 65 -9.05 1.52 11.49
CA HIS A 65 -10.37 2.15 11.47
C HIS A 65 -11.32 1.40 12.38
N GLN A 66 -11.89 2.11 13.36
CA GLN A 66 -12.84 1.56 14.32
C GLN A 66 -14.04 0.93 13.57
N GLY A 67 -14.32 -0.35 13.83
CA GLY A 67 -15.42 -1.09 13.21
C GLY A 67 -15.18 -1.59 11.77
N LYS A 68 -14.08 -1.22 11.10
CA LYS A 68 -13.82 -1.61 9.69
C LYS A 68 -12.56 -2.43 9.46
N GLY A 69 -11.65 -2.48 10.43
CA GLY A 69 -10.43 -3.28 10.37
C GLY A 69 -9.16 -2.43 10.30
N ALA A 70 -8.05 -3.05 9.90
CA ALA A 70 -6.78 -2.37 9.68
C ALA A 70 -6.59 -2.09 8.18
N PHE A 71 -6.02 -0.93 7.87
CA PHE A 71 -5.75 -0.46 6.52
C PHE A 71 -4.28 -0.02 6.42
N LEU A 72 -3.72 -0.03 5.21
CA LEU A 72 -2.40 0.54 4.93
C LEU A 72 -2.44 2.06 5.11
N THR A 73 -1.33 2.64 5.56
CA THR A 73 -1.12 4.10 5.50
C THR A 73 -0.88 4.53 4.05
N PRO A 74 -1.21 5.79 3.67
CA PRO A 74 -0.95 6.30 2.32
C PRO A 74 0.52 6.13 1.92
N ASP A 75 1.45 6.50 2.81
CA ASP A 75 2.90 6.36 2.59
C ASP A 75 3.32 4.89 2.37
N SER A 76 2.66 3.95 3.07
CA SER A 76 2.89 2.50 2.88
C SER A 76 2.24 1.95 1.59
N ALA A 77 1.13 2.55 1.16
CA ALA A 77 0.46 2.20 -0.09
C ALA A 77 1.28 2.70 -1.29
N ASP A 78 1.92 3.86 -1.16
CA ASP A 78 2.83 4.41 -2.16
C ASP A 78 4.10 3.55 -2.30
N VAL A 79 4.71 3.07 -1.19
CA VAL A 79 5.82 2.08 -1.29
C VAL A 79 5.38 0.71 -1.78
N ALA A 80 4.13 0.29 -1.52
CA ALA A 80 3.56 -0.93 -2.09
C ALA A 80 3.34 -0.78 -3.61
N LYS A 81 2.94 0.40 -4.08
CA LYS A 81 2.87 0.74 -5.51
C LYS A 81 4.26 0.79 -6.15
N LEU A 82 5.27 1.31 -5.45
CA LEU A 82 6.65 1.39 -5.94
C LEU A 82 7.34 0.03 -6.17
N ALA A 83 6.82 -1.04 -5.58
CA ALA A 83 7.29 -2.40 -5.82
C ALA A 83 6.78 -3.00 -7.14
N ASP A 84 5.82 -2.34 -7.80
CA ASP A 84 5.40 -2.63 -9.17
C ASP A 84 5.93 -1.54 -10.12
N PRO A 85 7.11 -1.75 -10.73
CA PRO A 85 7.69 -0.77 -11.65
C PRO A 85 6.83 -0.55 -12.90
N GLU A 86 5.96 -1.49 -13.29
CA GLU A 86 5.05 -1.30 -14.42
C GLU A 86 3.87 -0.40 -14.04
N GLY A 87 3.33 -0.56 -12.82
CA GLY A 87 2.27 0.28 -12.27
C GLY A 87 2.70 1.74 -12.08
N VAL A 88 3.91 1.97 -11.56
CA VAL A 88 4.48 3.32 -11.40
C VAL A 88 4.69 3.97 -12.76
N VAL A 89 5.21 3.24 -13.74
CA VAL A 89 5.43 3.77 -15.09
C VAL A 89 4.10 4.05 -15.80
N ALA A 90 3.05 3.28 -15.54
CA ALA A 90 1.71 3.57 -16.04
C ALA A 90 1.13 4.85 -15.43
N GLU A 91 1.21 5.02 -14.11
CA GLU A 91 0.71 6.20 -13.39
C GLU A 91 1.47 7.48 -13.82
N LEU A 92 2.81 7.40 -13.97
CA LEU A 92 3.61 8.50 -14.53
C LEU A 92 3.27 8.82 -15.99
N LYS A 93 2.99 7.79 -16.80
CA LYS A 93 2.58 8.00 -18.21
C LYS A 93 1.24 8.73 -18.29
N ASP A 94 0.30 8.40 -17.42
CA ASP A 94 -1.01 9.05 -17.35
C ASP A 94 -0.90 10.51 -16.90
N GLU A 95 -0.08 10.79 -15.87
CA GLU A 95 0.20 12.18 -15.47
C GLU A 95 0.88 12.99 -16.60
N VAL A 96 1.88 12.42 -17.27
CA VAL A 96 2.55 13.08 -18.40
C VAL A 96 1.58 13.34 -19.55
N ALA A 97 0.65 12.42 -19.82
CA ALA A 97 -0.38 12.61 -20.83
C ALA A 97 -1.29 13.79 -20.49
N LYS A 98 -1.69 13.92 -19.21
CA LYS A 98 -2.52 15.00 -18.71
C LYS A 98 -1.84 16.37 -18.79
N LEU A 99 -0.58 16.48 -18.32
CA LEU A 99 0.18 17.72 -18.46
C LEU A 99 0.36 18.12 -19.93
N ARG A 100 0.57 17.16 -20.83
CA ARG A 100 0.68 17.44 -22.28
C ARG A 100 -0.63 17.94 -22.90
N SER A 101 -1.79 17.52 -22.40
CA SER A 101 -3.06 18.11 -22.84
C SER A 101 -3.22 19.54 -22.33
N GLU A 102 -2.91 19.80 -21.06
CA GLU A 102 -3.01 21.13 -20.46
C GLU A 102 -2.05 22.13 -21.12
N VAL A 103 -0.81 21.72 -21.41
CA VAL A 103 0.15 22.54 -22.15
C VAL A 103 -0.36 22.88 -23.55
N ARG A 104 -0.98 21.92 -24.25
CA ARG A 104 -1.57 22.18 -25.57
C ARG A 104 -2.72 23.19 -25.50
N GLU A 105 -3.57 23.07 -24.49
CA GLU A 105 -4.68 24.01 -24.29
C GLU A 105 -4.17 25.42 -23.98
N LEU A 106 -3.13 25.54 -23.15
CA LEU A 106 -2.48 26.82 -22.86
C LEU A 106 -1.80 27.41 -24.10
N GLN A 107 -1.12 26.60 -24.91
CA GLN A 107 -0.52 27.04 -26.17
C GLN A 107 -1.57 27.57 -27.15
N HIS A 108 -2.73 26.92 -27.24
CA HIS A 108 -3.83 27.39 -28.09
C HIS A 108 -4.38 28.74 -27.62
N ARG A 109 -4.58 28.91 -26.31
CA ARG A 109 -5.04 30.17 -25.72
C ARG A 109 -4.05 31.32 -25.90
N VAL A 110 -2.74 31.05 -25.82
CA VAL A 110 -1.71 32.05 -26.08
C VAL A 110 -1.72 32.45 -27.56
N ALA A 111 -1.83 31.48 -28.48
CA ALA A 111 -1.90 31.77 -29.92
C ALA A 111 -3.13 32.62 -30.30
N GLU A 112 -4.28 32.41 -29.67
CA GLU A 112 -5.48 33.24 -29.87
C GLU A 112 -5.31 34.66 -29.32
N LEU A 113 -4.56 34.85 -28.24
CA LEU A 113 -4.26 36.17 -27.69
C LEU A 113 -3.21 36.93 -28.50
N GLU A 114 -2.23 36.23 -29.09
CA GLU A 114 -1.20 36.84 -29.94
C GLU A 114 -1.71 37.24 -31.34
N ALA A 115 -2.86 36.72 -31.78
CA ALA A 115 -3.44 36.99 -33.09
C ALA A 115 -4.38 38.23 -33.13
N ASN A 116 -4.60 38.91 -31.99
CA ASN A 116 -5.50 40.05 -31.85
C ASN A 116 -4.77 41.32 -31.38
#